data_AF-A0A2A2Q4B9-F1
#
_entry.id   AF-A0A2A2Q4B9-F1
#
_cell.length_a   1.000
_cell.length_b   1.000
_cell.length_c   1.000
_cell.angle_alpha   90.00
_cell.angle_beta   90.00
_cell.angle_gamma   90.00
#
_symmetry.space_group_name_H-M   'P 1'
#
loop_
_entity.id
_entity.type
_entity.pdbx_description
1 polymer ?
#
loop_
_entity_poly.entity_id
_entity_poly.type
_entity_poly.pdbx_seq_one_letter_code
_entity_poly.pdbx_strand_id
1 'polypeptide(L)' 'MAMNCEDLPNPRVRFVDSFAALVAAPWADGVNAYCWRRALPGDFGEVVAQLGQREGLTDLDSGQLRALKL' A
#
# COMPACT_ATOMS: atom_id res chain seq x y z
N MET A 1 -14.91 -6.24 -1.40
CA MET A 1 -14.40 -7.40 -2.17
C MET A 1 -12.91 -7.19 -2.33
N ALA A 2 -12.08 -7.94 -1.59
CA ALA A 2 -10.63 -7.78 -1.68
C ALA A 2 -10.18 -8.30 -3.05
N MET A 3 -9.60 -7.43 -3.87
CA MET A 3 -8.98 -7.83 -5.13
C MET A 3 -7.78 -8.71 -4.78
N ASN A 4 -7.82 -9.99 -5.15
CA ASN A 4 -6.67 -10.86 -4.92
C ASN A 4 -5.53 -10.39 -5.82
N CYS A 5 -4.34 -10.29 -5.27
CA CYS A 5 -3.15 -9.88 -6.00
C CYS A 5 -2.80 -10.83 -7.16
N GLU A 6 -3.26 -12.08 -7.11
CA GLU A 6 -3.16 -13.07 -8.19
C GLU A 6 -4.00 -12.70 -9.42
N ASP A 7 -4.96 -11.77 -9.26
CA ASP A 7 -5.83 -11.29 -10.34
C ASP A 7 -5.27 -10.03 -11.04
N LEU A 8 -4.09 -9.52 -10.66
CA LEU A 8 -3.45 -8.42 -11.40
C LEU A 8 -2.77 -8.99 -12.66
N PRO A 9 -3.29 -8.75 -13.88
CA PRO A 9 -2.87 -9.44 -15.09
C PRO A 9 -1.59 -8.80 -15.69
N ASN A 10 -0.63 -8.41 -14.85
CA ASN A 10 0.61 -7.79 -15.30
C ASN A 10 1.81 -8.72 -15.05
N PRO A 11 2.38 -9.34 -16.09
CA PRO A 11 3.50 -10.27 -15.95
C PRO A 11 4.79 -9.62 -15.42
N ARG A 12 4.84 -8.27 -15.34
CA ARG A 12 5.96 -7.49 -14.78
C ARG A 12 5.83 -7.20 -13.29
N VAL A 13 4.76 -7.64 -12.64
CA VAL A 13 4.61 -7.55 -11.18
C VAL A 13 5.02 -8.87 -10.56
N ARG A 14 5.79 -8.80 -9.48
CA ARG A 14 6.21 -9.96 -8.67
C ARG A 14 5.71 -9.82 -7.24
N PHE A 15 5.55 -10.94 -6.56
CA PHE A 15 5.08 -10.98 -5.18
C PHE A 15 6.18 -11.47 -4.25
N VAL A 16 6.23 -10.89 -3.05
CA VAL A 16 7.12 -11.28 -1.96
C VAL A 16 6.31 -11.39 -0.67
N ASP A 17 6.78 -12.22 0.24
CA ASP A 17 6.09 -12.56 1.49
C ASP A 17 6.55 -11.74 2.70
N SER A 18 7.69 -11.04 2.57
CA SER A 18 8.29 -10.29 3.66
C SER A 18 8.91 -8.97 3.20
N PHE A 19 9.04 -8.03 4.14
CA PHE A 19 9.75 -6.78 3.90
C PHE A 19 11.22 -7.01 3.54
N ALA A 20 11.89 -7.98 4.19
CA ALA A 20 13.26 -8.32 3.89
C ALA A 20 13.42 -8.82 2.45
N ALA A 21 12.51 -9.70 1.99
CA ALA A 21 12.48 -10.16 0.61
C ALA A 21 12.22 -9.00 -0.37
N LEU A 22 11.32 -8.07 -0.03
CA LEU A 22 11.08 -6.86 -0.83
C LEU A 22 12.34 -6.01 -1.00
N VAL A 23 13.09 -5.78 0.08
CA VAL A 23 14.31 -4.96 0.08
C VAL A 23 15.45 -5.64 -0.68
N ALA A 24 15.56 -6.96 -0.57
CA ALA A 24 16.61 -7.75 -1.22
C ALA A 24 16.28 -8.10 -2.69
N ALA A 25 15.05 -7.88 -3.14
CA ALA A 25 14.60 -8.32 -4.46
C ALA A 25 15.37 -7.62 -5.59
N PRO A 26 15.93 -8.38 -6.56
CA PRO A 26 16.62 -7.78 -7.70
C PRO A 26 15.61 -7.18 -8.68
N TRP A 27 15.86 -5.95 -9.13
CA TRP A 27 15.08 -5.30 -10.18
C TRP A 27 15.69 -5.63 -11.54
N ALA A 28 15.26 -6.76 -12.11
CA ALA A 28 15.78 -7.31 -13.35
C ALA A 28 14.67 -7.90 -14.23
N ASP A 29 15.02 -8.35 -15.44
CA ASP A 29 14.16 -9.14 -16.32
C ASP A 29 12.77 -8.54 -16.60
N GLY A 30 12.72 -7.20 -16.68
CA GLY A 30 11.48 -6.47 -16.95
C GLY A 30 10.49 -6.43 -15.78
N VAL A 31 10.92 -6.80 -14.56
CA VAL A 31 10.13 -6.57 -13.35
C VAL A 31 10.04 -5.07 -13.08
N ASN A 32 8.81 -4.57 -12.97
CA ASN A 32 8.52 -3.15 -12.75
C ASN A 32 7.92 -2.87 -11.37
N ALA A 33 7.50 -3.89 -10.65
CA ALA A 33 7.00 -3.75 -9.29
C ALA A 33 7.13 -5.06 -8.50
N TYR A 34 7.42 -4.91 -7.21
CA TYR A 34 7.30 -5.96 -6.21
C TYR A 34 6.18 -5.61 -5.24
N CYS A 35 5.22 -6.53 -5.10
CA CYS A 35 4.10 -6.38 -4.18
C CYS A 35 4.33 -7.28 -2.97
N TRP A 36 4.46 -6.64 -1.80
CA TRP A 36 4.48 -7.33 -0.52
C TRP A 36 3.06 -7.36 0.05
N ARG A 37 2.44 -8.54 0.08
CA ARG A 37 1.13 -8.74 0.69
C ARG A 37 1.29 -8.73 2.20
N ARG A 38 0.74 -7.71 2.86
CA ARG A 38 0.64 -7.65 4.31
C ARG A 38 -0.82 -7.52 4.73
N ALA A 39 -1.20 -8.24 5.77
CA ALA A 39 -2.41 -7.93 6.49
C ALA A 39 -2.16 -6.64 7.27
N LEU A 40 -2.92 -5.59 6.98
CA LEU A 40 -2.93 -4.37 7.77
C LEU A 40 -4.10 -4.46 8.75
N PRO A 41 -3.87 -4.81 10.02
CA PRO A 41 -4.94 -4.82 11.01
C PRO A 41 -5.44 -3.37 11.24
N GLY A 42 -6.75 -3.18 11.28
CA GLY A 42 -7.40 -1.88 11.48
C GLY A 42 -8.26 -1.43 10.29
N ASP A 43 -9.12 -0.42 10.51
CA ASP A 43 -9.93 0.22 9.48
C ASP A 43 -9.28 1.53 9.02
N PHE A 44 -8.55 1.49 7.91
CA PHE A 44 -7.95 2.69 7.32
C PHE A 44 -8.99 3.60 6.66
N GLY A 45 -10.23 3.12 6.47
CA GLY A 45 -11.35 3.93 6.00
C GLY A 45 -11.70 5.05 6.97
N GLU A 46 -11.51 4.87 8.27
CA GLU A 46 -11.75 5.90 9.29
C GLU A 46 -10.84 7.12 9.11
N VAL A 47 -9.57 6.87 8.76
CA VAL A 47 -8.58 7.91 8.44
C VAL A 47 -9.02 8.71 7.20
N VAL A 48 -9.44 8.01 6.14
CA VAL A 48 -9.90 8.62 4.90
C VAL A 48 -11.17 9.45 5.13
N ALA A 49 -12.11 8.94 5.92
CA ALA A 49 -13.36 9.63 6.24
C ALA A 49 -13.12 10.94 7.00
N GLN A 50 -12.16 10.98 7.92
CA GLN A 50 -11.85 12.18 8.70
C GLN A 50 -11.01 13.22 7.95
N LEU A 51 -10.10 12.78 7.08
CA LEU A 51 -9.30 13.68 6.25
C LEU A 51 -10.09 14.28 5.08
N GLY A 52 -11.17 13.59 4.69
CA GLY A 52 -11.97 13.89 3.50
C GLY A 52 -11.30 13.40 2.22
N GLN A 53 -12.09 13.07 1.21
CA GLN A 53 -11.57 12.74 -0.11
C GLN A 53 -11.01 14.01 -0.76
N ARG A 54 -9.71 14.00 -1.07
CA ARG A 54 -9.05 15.02 -1.87
C ARG A 54 -8.49 14.37 -3.13
N GLU A 55 -8.46 15.11 -4.22
CA GLU A 55 -7.83 14.64 -5.45
C GLU A 55 -6.31 14.63 -5.30
N GLY A 56 -5.67 13.56 -5.80
CA GLY A 56 -4.22 13.44 -5.83
C GLY A 56 -3.58 13.07 -4.47
N LEU A 57 -2.41 13.65 -4.20
CA LEU A 57 -1.66 13.44 -2.96
C LEU A 57 -2.01 14.55 -1.96
N THR A 58 -2.32 14.17 -0.72
CA THR A 58 -2.54 15.11 0.39
C THR A 58 -1.37 15.02 1.35
N ASP A 59 -0.68 16.14 1.55
CA ASP A 59 0.36 16.25 2.58
C ASP A 59 -0.28 16.26 3.96
N LEU A 60 0.28 15.45 4.86
CA LEU A 60 -0.15 15.35 6.26
C LEU A 60 1.07 15.49 7.16
N ASP A 61 1.05 16.48 8.03
CA ASP A 61 2.03 16.58 9.11
C ASP A 61 1.61 15.74 10.34
N SER A 62 2.54 15.59 11.28
CA SER A 62 2.30 14.78 12.47
C SER A 62 1.24 15.37 13.41
N GLY A 63 1.04 16.69 13.41
CA GLY A 63 0.01 17.36 14.19
C GLY A 63 -1.39 17.05 13.66
N GLN A 64 -1.56 17.10 12.33
CA GLN A 64 -2.80 16.74 11.65
C GLN A 64 -3.17 15.27 11.89
N LEU A 65 -2.19 14.35 11.78
CA LEU A 65 -2.42 12.93 12.06
C LEU A 65 -2.84 12.67 13.51
N ARG A 66 -2.22 13.34 14.49
CA ARG A 66 -2.57 13.21 15.91
C ARG A 66 -3.92 13.83 16.28
N ALA A 67 -4.45 14.72 15.45
CA ALA A 67 -5.75 15.35 15.66
C ALA A 67 -6.93 14.48 15.18
N LEU A 68 -6.65 13.39 14.44
CA LEU A 68 -7.66 12.43 14.04
C LEU A 68 -8.21 11.67 15.25
N LYS A 69 -9.52 11.45 15.26
CA LYS A 69 -10.26 10.72 16.30
C LYS A 69 -10.50 9.29 15.85
N LEU A 70 -9.44 8.49 15.79
CA LEU A 70 -9.43 7.08 15.37
C LEU A 70 -9.59 6.16 16.58
#